data_AF-A0A7X3P3S4-F1
#
_entry.id   AF-A0A7X3P3S4-F1
#
_cell.length_a   1.000
_cell.length_b   1.000
_cell.length_c   1.000
_cell.angle_alpha   90.00
_cell.angle_beta   90.00
_cell.angle_gamma   90.00
#
_symmetry.space_group_name_H-M   'P 1'
#
loop_
_entity.id
_entity.type
_entity.pdbx_description
1 polymer ?
#
loop_
_entity_poly.entity_id
_entity_poly.type
_entity_poly.pdbx_seq_one_letter_code
_entity_poly.pdbx_strand_id
1 'polypeptide(L)'
;MTKWAACLATLLCLGVAIHSSSAKELTVNDIFPTDRIIDVQITVPQRDWDTIRYQSRDFMTALGASRQFKPMERPYTYVEASVSIDGVVFPKVGLRKKGFIGSLSHTRPSLKIKLNHIDKEGGIEGLTNLTLNNNKQDTGLVSQFLGYALFNTIGSPASRCAYAKVTVNGENLGIYAHVETVRKPLLERAFGNSEGPLYEGTVVDFYKGWENSFEHKRGDDTRGRAHINALIDLLADPKATEADIGELVNLESFYRFWAAESLVGFWDGYSGNKNNFFVYLNPEDNKFHFIPWGMDSIFTKMSKLEFMNDARAPISVKTQGLIA
;
A
#
# COMPACT_ATOMS: atom_id res chain seq x y z
N MET A 1 -68.73 -55.18 21.28
CA MET A 1 -67.29 -55.16 21.64
C MET A 1 -66.50 -55.38 20.36
N THR A 2 -66.12 -54.30 19.69
CA THR A 2 -65.50 -54.29 18.36
C THR A 2 -64.07 -53.80 18.53
N LYS A 3 -63.08 -54.67 18.28
CA LYS A 3 -61.65 -54.31 18.35
C LYS A 3 -61.20 -53.76 17.01
N TRP A 4 -60.74 -52.51 17.01
CA TRP A 4 -60.04 -51.86 15.91
C TRP A 4 -58.54 -52.19 16.00
N ALA A 5 -57.95 -52.66 14.89
CA ALA A 5 -56.51 -52.80 14.75
C ALA A 5 -55.95 -51.51 14.13
N ALA A 6 -55.08 -50.80 14.85
CA ALA A 6 -54.36 -49.64 14.34
C ALA A 6 -52.98 -50.06 13.83
N CYS A 7 -52.74 -49.90 12.52
CA CYS A 7 -51.41 -50.01 11.92
C CYS A 7 -50.60 -48.74 12.26
N LEU A 8 -49.48 -48.91 12.97
CA LEU A 8 -48.49 -47.86 13.17
C LEU A 8 -47.50 -47.89 12.00
N ALA A 9 -47.51 -46.86 11.15
CA ALA A 9 -46.47 -46.64 10.15
C ALA A 9 -45.35 -45.82 10.78
N THR A 10 -44.20 -46.45 11.01
CA THR A 10 -42.96 -45.77 11.42
C THR A 10 -42.34 -45.06 10.22
N LEU A 11 -42.49 -43.73 10.15
CA LEU A 11 -41.70 -42.89 9.25
C LEU A 11 -40.27 -42.80 9.79
N LEU A 12 -39.32 -43.42 9.07
CA LEU A 12 -37.89 -43.14 9.24
C LEU A 12 -37.57 -41.80 8.57
N CYS A 13 -37.47 -40.72 9.35
CA CYS A 13 -36.85 -39.48 8.89
C CYS A 13 -35.32 -39.64 8.91
N LEU A 14 -34.73 -39.94 7.75
CA LEU A 14 -33.30 -39.80 7.53
C LEU A 14 -32.95 -38.31 7.54
N GLY A 15 -32.53 -37.82 8.71
CA GLY A 15 -31.93 -36.49 8.84
C GLY A 15 -30.60 -36.45 8.10
N VAL A 16 -30.57 -35.79 6.94
CA VAL A 16 -29.31 -35.39 6.31
C VAL A 16 -28.70 -34.31 7.20
N ALA A 17 -27.67 -34.67 7.97
CA ALA A 17 -26.86 -33.71 8.69
C ALA A 17 -26.10 -32.87 7.66
N ILE A 18 -26.64 -31.69 7.34
CA ILE A 18 -25.91 -30.66 6.61
C ILE A 18 -24.78 -30.21 7.54
N HIS A 19 -23.59 -30.76 7.35
CA HIS A 19 -22.37 -30.15 7.89
C HIS A 19 -22.22 -28.80 7.18
N SER A 20 -22.72 -27.74 7.82
CA SER A 20 -22.27 -26.39 7.54
C SER A 20 -20.79 -26.34 7.93
N SER A 21 -19.92 -26.63 6.95
CA SER A 21 -18.54 -26.17 7.04
C SER A 21 -18.64 -24.67 7.23
N SER A 22 -18.26 -24.17 8.42
CA SER A 22 -17.98 -22.75 8.58
C SER A 22 -17.08 -22.35 7.40
N ALA A 23 -17.52 -21.34 6.64
CA ALA A 23 -16.73 -20.86 5.51
C ALA A 23 -15.39 -20.41 6.10
N LYS A 24 -14.28 -20.92 5.55
CA LYS A 24 -12.93 -20.55 6.01
C LYS A 24 -12.82 -19.02 5.98
N GLU A 25 -12.73 -18.41 7.15
CA GLU A 25 -12.46 -16.98 7.26
C GLU A 25 -10.95 -16.77 7.11
N LEU A 26 -10.56 -15.87 6.21
CA LEU A 26 -9.14 -15.54 6.04
C LEU A 26 -8.70 -14.63 7.18
N THR A 27 -7.50 -14.87 7.68
CA THR A 27 -6.77 -13.94 8.56
C THR A 27 -5.76 -13.13 7.74
N VAL A 28 -5.19 -12.09 8.35
CA VAL A 28 -4.06 -11.36 7.75
C VAL A 28 -2.87 -12.29 7.46
N ASN A 29 -2.60 -13.27 8.33
CA ASN A 29 -1.50 -14.20 8.15
C ASN A 29 -1.74 -15.14 6.95
N ASP A 30 -3.00 -15.50 6.67
CA ASP A 30 -3.33 -16.30 5.50
C ASP A 30 -3.01 -15.59 4.19
N ILE A 31 -3.15 -14.25 4.15
CA ILE A 31 -2.94 -13.44 2.94
C ILE A 31 -1.55 -12.78 2.87
N PHE A 32 -0.77 -12.77 3.95
CA PHE A 32 0.63 -12.33 3.95
C PHE A 32 1.62 -13.44 4.36
N PRO A 33 1.56 -14.66 3.77
CA PRO A 33 2.53 -15.70 4.08
C PRO A 33 3.90 -15.37 3.47
N THR A 34 4.96 -15.85 4.11
CA THR A 34 6.35 -15.70 3.65
C THR A 34 6.95 -16.97 3.04
N ASP A 35 6.21 -18.09 3.09
CA ASP A 35 6.66 -19.43 2.74
C ASP A 35 5.87 -20.06 1.56
N ARG A 36 4.84 -19.38 1.08
CA ARG A 36 4.02 -19.81 -0.06
C ARG A 36 3.50 -18.63 -0.87
N ILE A 37 2.98 -18.93 -2.04
CA ILE A 37 2.34 -17.97 -2.93
C ILE A 37 0.82 -18.14 -2.79
N ILE A 38 0.09 -17.05 -2.53
CA ILE A 38 -1.38 -17.08 -2.50
C ILE A 38 -1.94 -17.11 -3.92
N ASP A 39 -3.04 -17.83 -4.13
CA ASP A 39 -3.76 -17.86 -5.41
C ASP A 39 -4.87 -16.80 -5.42
N VAL A 40 -4.78 -15.85 -6.35
CA VAL A 40 -5.78 -14.78 -6.50
C VAL A 40 -6.44 -14.91 -7.87
N GLN A 41 -7.70 -15.32 -7.87
CA GLN A 41 -8.54 -15.46 -9.06
C GLN A 41 -9.51 -14.28 -9.12
N ILE A 42 -9.53 -13.56 -10.24
CA ILE A 42 -10.35 -12.38 -10.44
C ILE A 42 -11.29 -12.63 -11.62
N THR A 43 -12.58 -12.42 -11.40
CA THR A 43 -13.61 -12.45 -12.45
C THR A 43 -14.23 -11.06 -12.58
N VAL A 44 -14.19 -10.49 -13.78
CA VAL A 44 -14.64 -9.13 -14.07
C VAL A 44 -15.23 -9.08 -15.49
N PRO A 45 -16.30 -8.32 -15.76
CA PRO A 45 -16.80 -8.17 -17.12
C PRO A 45 -15.70 -7.71 -18.08
N GLN A 46 -15.58 -8.35 -19.24
CA GLN A 46 -14.48 -8.08 -20.17
C GLN A 46 -14.37 -6.60 -20.56
N ARG A 47 -15.51 -5.94 -20.80
CA ARG A 47 -15.57 -4.49 -21.08
C ARG A 47 -14.93 -3.65 -19.96
N ASP A 48 -15.18 -4.05 -18.71
CA ASP A 48 -14.70 -3.32 -17.54
C ASP A 48 -13.21 -3.59 -17.32
N TRP A 49 -12.75 -4.83 -17.56
CA TRP A 49 -11.33 -5.17 -17.60
C TRP A 49 -10.55 -4.36 -18.65
N ASP A 50 -11.07 -4.30 -19.87
CA ASP A 50 -10.50 -3.50 -20.95
C ASP A 50 -10.46 -2.01 -20.56
N THR A 51 -11.54 -1.50 -19.97
CA THR A 51 -11.59 -0.12 -19.47
C THR A 51 -10.45 0.16 -18.50
N ILE A 52 -10.30 -0.64 -17.44
CA ILE A 52 -9.30 -0.32 -16.39
C ILE A 52 -7.86 -0.58 -16.86
N ARG A 53 -7.59 -1.60 -17.71
CA ARG A 53 -6.22 -1.94 -18.11
C ARG A 53 -5.62 -0.89 -19.07
N TYR A 54 -6.45 -0.22 -19.87
CA TYR A 54 -6.04 0.84 -20.78
C TYR A 54 -6.04 2.25 -20.16
N GLN A 55 -6.62 2.45 -18.97
CA GLN A 55 -6.45 3.72 -18.24
C GLN A 55 -4.97 4.00 -18.00
N SER A 56 -4.55 5.24 -18.23
CA SER A 56 -3.16 5.67 -18.10
C SER A 56 -3.07 6.99 -17.34
N ARG A 57 -1.85 7.35 -16.95
CA ARG A 57 -1.53 8.66 -16.42
C ARG A 57 -0.64 9.36 -17.43
N ASP A 58 -0.98 10.60 -17.75
CA ASP A 58 -0.15 11.44 -18.62
C ASP A 58 1.14 11.85 -17.93
N PHE A 59 2.27 11.74 -18.65
CA PHE A 59 3.59 12.05 -18.11
C PHE A 59 3.74 13.54 -17.75
N MET A 60 3.28 14.43 -18.63
CA MET A 60 3.44 15.88 -18.46
C MET A 60 2.60 16.38 -17.29
N THR A 61 1.37 15.89 -17.16
CA THR A 61 0.53 16.19 -16.00
C THR A 61 1.09 15.61 -14.70
N ALA A 62 1.67 14.39 -14.75
CA ALA A 62 2.17 13.71 -13.56
C ALA A 62 3.48 14.27 -13.02
N LEU A 63 4.38 14.70 -13.89
CA LEU A 63 5.74 15.12 -13.53
C LEU A 63 6.01 16.61 -13.77
N GLY A 64 5.09 17.33 -14.40
CA GLY A 64 5.17 18.78 -14.58
C GLY A 64 5.05 19.57 -13.27
N ALA A 65 5.48 20.83 -13.29
CA ALA A 65 5.61 21.67 -12.09
C ALA A 65 4.30 21.82 -11.29
N SER A 66 3.13 21.75 -11.93
CA SER A 66 1.83 21.87 -11.26
C SER A 66 1.60 20.81 -10.18
N ARG A 67 2.27 19.65 -10.27
CA ARG A 67 2.23 18.60 -9.24
C ARG A 67 2.76 19.06 -7.88
N GLN A 68 3.52 20.15 -7.83
CA GLN A 68 4.09 20.73 -6.61
C GLN A 68 3.10 21.60 -5.84
N PHE A 69 1.93 21.91 -6.40
CA PHE A 69 1.00 22.87 -5.78
C PHE A 69 -0.40 22.29 -5.55
N LYS A 70 -0.64 21.05 -5.95
CA LYS A 70 -1.94 20.38 -5.79
C LYS A 70 -1.78 18.86 -5.79
N PRO A 71 -2.75 18.13 -5.21
CA PRO A 71 -2.79 16.68 -5.31
C PRO A 71 -2.83 16.26 -6.78
N MET A 72 -2.17 15.14 -7.09
CA MET A 72 -2.22 14.57 -8.43
C MET A 72 -3.62 14.05 -8.76
N GLU A 73 -3.99 14.16 -10.03
CA GLU A 73 -5.22 13.56 -10.54
C GLU A 73 -5.18 12.03 -10.41
N ARG A 74 -6.37 11.45 -10.20
CA ARG A 74 -6.57 10.02 -10.01
C ARG A 74 -7.33 9.45 -11.21
N PRO A 75 -6.64 9.13 -12.33
CA PRO A 75 -7.31 8.75 -13.58
C PRO A 75 -7.92 7.34 -13.56
N TYR A 76 -7.68 6.56 -12.50
CA TYR A 76 -8.14 5.17 -12.44
C TYR A 76 -9.46 5.06 -11.70
N THR A 77 -10.40 4.34 -12.29
CA THR A 77 -11.75 4.10 -11.74
C THR A 77 -11.86 2.70 -11.16
N TYR A 78 -12.79 2.51 -10.23
CA TYR A 78 -13.18 1.17 -9.78
C TYR A 78 -14.27 0.61 -10.68
N VAL A 79 -14.19 -0.69 -10.94
CA VAL A 79 -15.25 -1.51 -11.56
C VAL A 79 -15.60 -2.66 -10.61
N GLU A 80 -16.79 -3.23 -10.75
CA GLU A 80 -17.21 -4.37 -9.94
C GLU A 80 -16.54 -5.66 -10.43
N ALA A 81 -16.08 -6.49 -9.49
CA ALA A 81 -15.49 -7.79 -9.76
C ALA A 81 -15.82 -8.77 -8.63
N SER A 82 -15.60 -10.05 -8.90
CA SER A 82 -15.50 -11.10 -7.89
C SER A 82 -14.05 -11.54 -7.76
N VAL A 83 -13.60 -11.82 -6.54
CA VAL A 83 -12.24 -12.30 -6.27
C VAL A 83 -12.29 -13.54 -5.40
N SER A 84 -11.49 -14.55 -5.72
CA SER A 84 -11.19 -15.66 -4.81
C SER A 84 -9.74 -15.59 -4.36
N ILE A 85 -9.50 -15.77 -3.08
CA ILE A 85 -8.16 -15.82 -2.47
C ILE A 85 -8.02 -17.19 -1.80
N ASP A 86 -7.15 -18.05 -2.33
CA ASP A 86 -6.98 -19.43 -1.87
C ASP A 86 -8.33 -20.19 -1.73
N GLY A 87 -9.27 -19.93 -2.64
CA GLY A 87 -10.60 -20.55 -2.66
C GLY A 87 -11.69 -19.81 -1.88
N VAL A 88 -11.33 -18.81 -1.06
CA VAL A 88 -12.32 -17.99 -0.32
C VAL A 88 -12.81 -16.85 -1.20
N VAL A 89 -14.14 -16.82 -1.46
CA VAL A 89 -14.76 -15.95 -2.47
C VAL A 89 -15.30 -14.66 -1.85
N PHE A 90 -14.92 -13.53 -2.47
CA PHE A 90 -15.43 -12.17 -2.24
C PHE A 90 -16.21 -11.73 -3.48
N PRO A 91 -17.55 -11.85 -3.50
CA PRO A 91 -18.34 -11.79 -4.73
C PRO A 91 -18.55 -10.37 -5.29
N LYS A 92 -18.38 -9.33 -4.47
CA LYS A 92 -18.73 -7.93 -4.83
C LYS A 92 -17.66 -6.94 -4.38
N VAL A 93 -16.49 -7.05 -4.99
CA VAL A 93 -15.34 -6.18 -4.70
C VAL A 93 -15.17 -5.13 -5.78
N GLY A 94 -14.41 -4.09 -5.46
CA GLY A 94 -14.00 -3.07 -6.42
C GLY A 94 -12.62 -3.41 -6.96
N LEU A 95 -12.49 -3.54 -8.27
CA LEU A 95 -11.21 -3.73 -8.95
C LEU A 95 -10.79 -2.42 -9.65
N ARG A 96 -9.52 -2.05 -9.55
CA ARG A 96 -8.98 -0.85 -10.20
C ARG A 96 -7.52 -1.04 -10.58
N LYS A 97 -7.11 -0.44 -11.70
CA LYS A 97 -5.69 -0.29 -12.04
C LYS A 97 -4.97 0.63 -11.06
N LYS A 98 -3.78 0.23 -10.64
CA LYS A 98 -2.83 1.05 -9.91
C LYS A 98 -1.64 1.33 -10.83
N GLY A 99 -1.08 2.52 -10.70
CA GLY A 99 0.25 2.78 -11.22
C GLY A 99 0.61 4.25 -11.21
N PHE A 100 1.91 4.48 -11.22
CA PHE A 100 2.54 5.70 -11.70
C PHE A 100 3.39 5.36 -12.94
N ILE A 101 3.99 6.36 -13.58
CA ILE A 101 4.65 6.27 -14.90
C ILE A 101 5.46 4.97 -15.10
N GLY A 102 6.38 4.65 -14.19
CA GLY A 102 7.28 3.50 -14.32
C GLY A 102 6.60 2.12 -14.23
N SER A 103 5.43 2.03 -13.59
CA SER A 103 4.70 0.78 -13.34
C SER A 103 3.58 0.48 -14.35
N LEU A 104 3.29 1.41 -15.28
CA LEU A 104 2.15 1.28 -16.19
C LEU A 104 2.31 0.10 -17.15
N SER A 105 1.26 -0.72 -17.26
CA SER A 105 1.18 -1.83 -18.18
C SER A 105 -0.27 -2.09 -18.58
N HIS A 106 -0.51 -2.45 -19.84
CA HIS A 106 -1.83 -2.82 -20.37
C HIS A 106 -2.06 -4.34 -20.33
N THR A 107 -0.98 -5.12 -20.31
CA THR A 107 -1.01 -6.59 -20.31
C THR A 107 -0.84 -7.16 -18.90
N ARG A 108 -0.12 -6.45 -18.03
CA ARG A 108 0.15 -6.86 -16.65
C ARG A 108 0.04 -5.65 -15.70
N PRO A 109 -1.14 -5.02 -15.59
CA PRO A 109 -1.33 -3.84 -14.74
C PRO A 109 -1.13 -4.21 -13.27
N SER A 110 -0.63 -3.27 -12.45
CA SER A 110 -0.80 -3.38 -11.00
C SER A 110 -2.26 -3.17 -10.66
N LEU A 111 -2.77 -3.87 -9.65
CA LEU A 111 -4.19 -3.88 -9.30
C LEU A 111 -4.39 -3.48 -7.84
N LYS A 112 -5.50 -2.79 -7.57
CA LYS A 112 -6.06 -2.67 -6.23
C LYS A 112 -7.42 -3.35 -6.20
N ILE A 113 -7.61 -4.16 -5.17
CA ILE A 113 -8.89 -4.76 -4.82
C ILE A 113 -9.41 -4.04 -3.58
N LYS A 114 -10.65 -3.59 -3.61
CA LYS A 114 -11.36 -3.00 -2.49
C LYS A 114 -12.45 -3.98 -2.05
N LEU A 115 -12.21 -4.68 -0.96
CA LEU A 115 -13.13 -5.70 -0.44
C LEU A 115 -14.46 -5.07 -0.03
N ASN A 116 -14.41 -3.90 0.62
CA ASN A 116 -15.60 -3.16 1.02
C ASN A 116 -16.17 -2.21 -0.05
N HIS A 117 -16.15 -2.62 -1.32
CA HIS A 117 -16.67 -1.77 -2.38
C HIS A 117 -18.19 -1.62 -2.28
N ILE A 118 -18.90 -2.75 -2.23
CA ILE A 118 -20.35 -2.80 -2.07
C ILE A 118 -20.72 -3.03 -0.60
N ASP A 119 -20.31 -4.17 -0.03
CA ASP A 119 -20.48 -4.48 1.39
C ASP A 119 -19.54 -3.61 2.23
N LYS A 120 -20.06 -2.79 3.15
CA LYS A 120 -19.21 -1.86 3.91
C LYS A 120 -18.43 -2.51 5.04
N GLU A 121 -18.89 -3.67 5.50
CA GLU A 121 -18.24 -4.45 6.55
C GLU A 121 -17.22 -5.45 5.98
N GLY A 122 -17.21 -5.65 4.65
CA GLY A 122 -16.32 -6.60 3.98
C GLY A 122 -14.83 -6.31 4.17
N GLY A 123 -14.09 -7.27 4.73
CA GLY A 123 -12.65 -7.14 4.94
C GLY A 123 -12.02 -8.42 5.49
N ILE A 124 -10.73 -8.34 5.77
CA ILE A 124 -9.92 -9.41 6.38
C ILE A 124 -9.21 -8.79 7.58
N GLU A 125 -9.70 -9.03 8.80
CA GLU A 125 -9.18 -8.43 10.05
C GLU A 125 -8.94 -6.91 9.93
N GLY A 126 -9.93 -6.19 9.40
CA GLY A 126 -9.88 -4.73 9.17
C GLY A 126 -9.16 -4.30 7.88
N LEU A 127 -8.47 -5.19 7.17
CA LEU A 127 -7.96 -4.92 5.83
C LEU A 127 -9.11 -4.89 4.83
N THR A 128 -9.30 -3.72 4.21
CA THR A 128 -10.33 -3.48 3.19
C THR A 128 -9.76 -3.34 1.79
N ASN A 129 -8.43 -3.29 1.67
CA ASN A 129 -7.74 -3.03 0.41
C ASN A 129 -6.51 -3.91 0.23
N LEU A 130 -6.51 -4.68 -0.85
CA LEU A 130 -5.36 -5.47 -1.29
C LEU A 130 -4.65 -4.72 -2.42
N THR A 131 -3.33 -4.60 -2.34
CA THR A 131 -2.50 -4.03 -3.40
C THR A 131 -1.67 -5.13 -4.03
N LEU A 132 -1.78 -5.29 -5.36
CA LEU A 132 -1.06 -6.27 -6.16
C LEU A 132 -0.16 -5.49 -7.12
N ASN A 133 1.12 -5.34 -6.76
CA ASN A 133 2.11 -4.65 -7.58
C ASN A 133 2.72 -5.60 -8.61
N ASN A 134 2.76 -5.16 -9.87
CA ASN A 134 3.33 -5.94 -10.96
C ASN A 134 4.87 -6.00 -10.94
N ASN A 135 5.57 -5.23 -10.09
CA ASN A 135 7.04 -5.20 -10.05
C ASN A 135 7.69 -4.98 -11.43
N LYS A 136 7.06 -4.18 -12.32
CA LYS A 136 7.54 -3.99 -13.70
C LYS A 136 9.01 -3.53 -13.77
N GLN A 137 9.48 -2.79 -12.77
CA GLN A 137 10.84 -2.24 -12.72
C GLN A 137 11.82 -3.07 -11.89
N ASP A 138 11.35 -4.15 -11.27
CA ASP A 138 12.12 -5.07 -10.43
C ASP A 138 12.22 -6.43 -11.15
N THR A 139 13.30 -6.64 -11.90
CA THR A 139 13.51 -7.89 -12.66
C THR A 139 13.55 -9.13 -11.77
N GLY A 140 14.01 -8.99 -10.53
CA GLY A 140 14.07 -10.10 -9.58
C GLY A 140 12.74 -10.41 -8.91
N LEU A 141 11.77 -9.49 -8.95
CA LEU A 141 10.48 -9.55 -8.24
C LEU A 141 10.60 -9.69 -6.71
N VAL A 142 11.79 -9.48 -6.13
CA VAL A 142 12.10 -9.71 -4.70
C VAL A 142 12.28 -8.43 -3.90
N SER A 143 12.42 -7.29 -4.57
CA SER A 143 12.85 -6.04 -3.93
C SER A 143 11.85 -5.57 -2.88
N GLN A 144 10.55 -5.55 -3.21
CA GLN A 144 9.52 -5.19 -2.22
C GLN A 144 9.41 -6.20 -1.07
N PHE A 145 9.51 -7.49 -1.35
CA PHE A 145 9.40 -8.53 -0.34
C PHE A 145 10.52 -8.41 0.71
N LEU A 146 11.77 -8.34 0.26
CA LEU A 146 12.93 -8.20 1.14
C LEU A 146 13.01 -6.82 1.80
N GLY A 147 12.71 -5.76 1.05
CA GLY A 147 12.79 -4.38 1.54
C GLY A 147 11.86 -4.14 2.72
N TYR A 148 10.58 -4.46 2.55
CA TYR A 148 9.61 -4.28 3.62
C TYR A 148 9.87 -5.21 4.82
N ALA A 149 10.33 -6.44 4.60
CA ALA A 149 10.71 -7.35 5.67
C ALA A 149 11.89 -6.80 6.50
N LEU A 150 12.91 -6.25 5.82
CA LEU A 150 14.06 -5.64 6.49
C LEU A 150 13.65 -4.45 7.35
N PHE A 151 12.86 -3.52 6.81
CA PHE A 151 12.38 -2.34 7.54
C PHE A 151 11.62 -2.75 8.82
N ASN A 152 10.68 -3.69 8.71
CA ASN A 152 9.96 -4.19 9.88
C ASN A 152 10.90 -4.87 10.89
N THR A 153 11.91 -5.62 10.43
CA THR A 153 12.88 -6.31 11.30
C THR A 153 13.70 -5.35 12.15
N ILE A 154 14.08 -4.20 11.58
CA ILE A 154 14.87 -3.20 12.31
C ILE A 154 14.03 -2.25 13.17
N GLY A 155 12.70 -2.42 13.21
CA GLY A 155 11.79 -1.54 13.93
C GLY A 155 11.48 -0.22 13.21
N SER A 156 11.61 -0.18 11.88
CA SER A 156 11.10 0.92 11.05
C SER A 156 9.77 0.47 10.41
N PRO A 157 8.62 0.99 10.84
CA PRO A 157 7.33 0.51 10.36
C PRO A 157 7.20 0.51 8.84
N ALA A 158 6.80 -0.63 8.29
CA ALA A 158 6.64 -0.84 6.85
C ALA A 158 5.46 -1.79 6.56
N SER A 159 4.99 -1.80 5.32
CA SER A 159 3.94 -2.72 4.87
C SER A 159 4.34 -4.19 5.04
N ARG A 160 3.39 -5.09 5.29
CA ARG A 160 3.60 -6.53 5.00
C ARG A 160 3.70 -6.74 3.48
N CYS A 161 4.46 -7.76 3.08
CA CYS A 161 4.57 -8.14 1.67
C CYS A 161 4.59 -9.66 1.53
N ALA A 162 3.81 -10.17 0.60
CA ALA A 162 3.78 -11.58 0.20
C ALA A 162 3.72 -11.69 -1.33
N TYR A 163 3.69 -12.92 -1.84
CA TYR A 163 3.51 -13.19 -3.26
C TYR A 163 2.11 -13.68 -3.58
N ALA A 164 1.54 -13.16 -4.66
CA ALA A 164 0.26 -13.61 -5.19
C ALA A 164 0.41 -14.02 -6.66
N LYS A 165 -0.08 -15.21 -7.02
CA LYS A 165 -0.29 -15.59 -8.41
C LYS A 165 -1.65 -15.03 -8.83
N VAL A 166 -1.67 -14.12 -9.80
CA VAL A 166 -2.88 -13.40 -10.20
C VAL A 166 -3.41 -13.94 -11.52
N THR A 167 -4.67 -14.33 -11.54
CA THR A 167 -5.38 -14.75 -12.75
C THR A 167 -6.62 -13.88 -12.93
N VAL A 168 -6.83 -13.34 -14.14
CA VAL A 168 -8.00 -12.51 -14.47
C VAL A 168 -8.75 -13.16 -15.62
N ASN A 169 -10.04 -13.46 -15.42
CA ASN A 169 -10.89 -14.09 -16.44
C ASN A 169 -10.28 -15.38 -17.05
N GLY A 170 -9.57 -16.15 -16.22
CA GLY A 170 -8.87 -17.38 -16.64
C GLY A 170 -7.48 -17.16 -17.24
N GLU A 171 -7.07 -15.91 -17.50
CA GLU A 171 -5.72 -15.57 -17.98
C GLU A 171 -4.76 -15.37 -16.81
N ASN A 172 -3.70 -16.17 -16.74
CA ASN A 172 -2.66 -16.04 -15.73
C ASN A 172 -1.74 -14.84 -16.04
N LEU A 173 -1.76 -13.83 -15.18
CA LEU A 173 -0.93 -12.62 -15.29
C LEU A 173 0.44 -12.76 -14.57
N GLY A 174 0.70 -13.90 -13.95
CA GLY A 174 1.95 -14.24 -13.28
C GLY A 174 1.98 -13.87 -11.79
N ILE A 175 3.19 -13.77 -11.24
CA ILE A 175 3.43 -13.50 -9.82
C ILE A 175 3.50 -11.99 -9.56
N TYR A 176 2.80 -11.52 -8.55
CA TYR A 176 2.74 -10.13 -8.10
C TYR A 176 3.28 -10.03 -6.67
N ALA A 177 3.82 -8.86 -6.31
CA ALA A 177 4.00 -8.51 -4.91
C ALA A 177 2.64 -8.07 -4.33
N HIS A 178 2.11 -8.84 -3.39
CA HIS A 178 0.97 -8.45 -2.60
C HIS A 178 1.44 -7.61 -1.41
N VAL A 179 1.17 -6.30 -1.46
CA VAL A 179 1.65 -5.33 -0.47
C VAL A 179 0.48 -4.82 0.37
N GLU A 180 0.66 -4.79 1.69
CA GLU A 180 -0.28 -4.21 2.63
C GLU A 180 -0.45 -2.70 2.34
N THR A 181 -1.69 -2.26 2.20
CA THR A 181 -1.95 -0.83 1.98
C THR A 181 -1.72 -0.06 3.28
N VAL A 182 -0.93 1.01 3.25
CA VAL A 182 -0.72 1.91 4.40
C VAL A 182 -2.03 2.60 4.79
N ARG A 183 -2.69 2.05 5.81
CA ARG A 183 -4.00 2.45 6.36
C ARG A 183 -4.10 1.98 7.81
N LYS A 184 -5.30 2.12 8.40
CA LYS A 184 -5.57 1.80 9.80
C LYS A 184 -4.90 0.51 10.31
N PRO A 185 -5.01 -0.66 9.65
CA PRO A 185 -4.39 -1.89 10.18
C PRO A 185 -2.86 -1.83 10.31
N LEU A 186 -2.18 -1.18 9.37
CA LEU A 186 -0.74 -0.97 9.45
C LEU A 186 -0.41 0.01 10.58
N LEU A 187 -1.12 1.15 10.63
CA LEU A 187 -0.88 2.16 11.66
C LEU A 187 -1.12 1.61 13.06
N GLU A 188 -2.16 0.82 13.24
CA GLU A 188 -2.48 0.15 14.50
C GLU A 188 -1.37 -0.81 14.92
N ARG A 189 -0.89 -1.66 14.00
CA ARG A 189 0.25 -2.56 14.26
C ARG A 189 1.52 -1.80 14.62
N ALA A 190 1.78 -0.70 13.91
CA ALA A 190 3.05 0.01 13.98
C ALA A 190 3.15 0.99 15.16
N PHE A 191 2.04 1.64 15.50
CA PHE A 191 2.02 2.78 16.42
C PHE A 191 1.01 2.60 17.57
N GLY A 192 0.24 1.50 17.61
CA GLY A 192 -0.81 1.30 18.62
C GLY A 192 -1.98 2.29 18.52
N ASN A 193 -1.94 3.19 17.53
CA ASN A 193 -2.94 4.21 17.30
C ASN A 193 -3.00 4.49 15.81
N SER A 194 -4.19 4.37 15.26
CA SER A 194 -4.43 4.62 13.86
C SER A 194 -5.21 5.89 13.57
N GLU A 195 -5.41 6.84 14.48
CA GLU A 195 -6.29 8.00 14.27
C GLU A 195 -5.58 9.28 13.76
N GLY A 196 -4.25 9.31 13.76
CA GLY A 196 -3.48 10.46 13.28
C GLY A 196 -3.63 10.76 11.78
N PRO A 197 -3.33 12.00 11.34
CA PRO A 197 -3.23 12.34 9.93
C PRO A 197 -2.17 11.51 9.18
N LEU A 198 -2.51 11.02 7.99
CA LEU A 198 -1.60 10.24 7.13
C LEU A 198 -1.55 10.86 5.73
N TYR A 199 -0.34 11.05 5.23
CA TYR A 199 -0.08 11.58 3.89
C TYR A 199 0.83 10.66 3.09
N GLU A 200 0.59 10.54 1.78
CA GLU A 200 1.54 9.95 0.83
C GLU A 200 2.31 11.06 0.13
N GLY A 201 3.63 10.91 0.09
CA GLY A 201 4.53 11.76 -0.67
C GLY A 201 4.87 11.12 -2.02
N THR A 202 4.55 11.80 -3.11
CA THR A 202 4.95 11.41 -4.48
C THR A 202 5.69 12.55 -5.14
N VAL A 203 7.01 12.41 -5.28
CA VAL A 203 7.92 13.42 -5.81
C VAL A 203 7.72 14.79 -5.11
N VAL A 204 7.49 14.80 -3.81
CA VAL A 204 7.15 15.99 -3.00
C VAL A 204 8.05 16.02 -1.77
N ASP A 205 8.28 17.22 -1.24
CA ASP A 205 9.04 17.44 -0.02
C ASP A 205 8.57 18.72 0.67
N PHE A 206 9.16 19.04 1.81
CA PHE A 206 8.78 20.15 2.67
C PHE A 206 9.33 21.50 2.19
N TYR A 207 9.05 21.86 0.93
CA TYR A 207 9.34 23.19 0.39
C TYR A 207 8.14 24.13 0.51
N LYS A 208 8.43 25.44 0.63
CA LYS A 208 7.39 26.48 0.68
C LYS A 208 6.47 26.42 -0.54
N GLY A 209 5.16 26.34 -0.29
CA GLY A 209 4.12 26.26 -1.32
C GLY A 209 3.82 24.83 -1.79
N TRP A 210 4.48 23.80 -1.25
CA TRP A 210 4.29 22.40 -1.66
C TRP A 210 3.38 21.59 -0.74
N GLU A 211 2.81 22.21 0.29
CA GLU A 211 1.98 21.56 1.31
C GLU A 211 0.77 20.80 0.73
N ASN A 212 0.22 21.31 -0.37
CA ASN A 212 -0.95 20.75 -1.05
C ASN A 212 -0.63 19.54 -1.93
N SER A 213 0.64 19.24 -2.15
CA SER A 213 1.07 18.07 -2.94
C SER A 213 1.17 16.79 -2.14
N PHE A 214 1.23 16.89 -0.81
CA PHE A 214 1.06 15.75 0.07
C PHE A 214 -0.36 15.18 -0.08
N GLU A 215 -0.48 13.95 -0.55
CA GLU A 215 -1.79 13.36 -0.78
C GLU A 215 -2.38 12.89 0.54
N HIS A 216 -3.42 13.58 1.03
CA HIS A 216 -4.13 13.17 2.25
C HIS A 216 -4.80 11.80 2.06
N LYS A 217 -4.56 10.91 3.02
CA LYS A 217 -5.12 9.56 3.01
C LYS A 217 -6.18 9.34 4.06
N ARG A 218 -6.04 9.98 5.23
CA ARG A 218 -6.94 9.84 6.38
C ARG A 218 -6.50 10.73 7.55
N GLY A 219 -7.36 10.82 8.57
CA GLY A 219 -7.17 11.63 9.77
C GLY A 219 -7.57 13.10 9.54
N ASP A 220 -7.41 13.93 10.56
CA ASP A 220 -7.71 15.36 10.51
C ASP A 220 -6.75 16.09 9.56
N ASP A 221 -7.26 16.47 8.39
CA ASP A 221 -6.43 17.13 7.38
C ASP A 221 -5.98 18.52 7.81
N THR A 222 -6.82 19.26 8.54
CA THR A 222 -6.49 20.62 9.02
C THR A 222 -5.31 20.56 9.98
N ARG A 223 -5.34 19.66 10.95
CA ARG A 223 -4.22 19.44 11.88
C ARG A 223 -2.95 19.00 11.15
N GLY A 224 -3.08 18.01 10.27
CA GLY A 224 -1.92 17.49 9.55
C GLY A 224 -1.28 18.52 8.62
N ARG A 225 -2.07 19.35 7.92
CA ARG A 225 -1.54 20.45 7.09
C ARG A 225 -0.90 21.56 7.90
N ALA A 226 -1.44 21.89 9.07
CA ALA A 226 -0.79 22.83 9.97
C ALA A 226 0.62 22.33 10.38
N HIS A 227 0.75 21.04 10.67
CA HIS A 227 2.04 20.43 11.02
C HIS A 227 3.01 20.36 9.83
N ILE A 228 2.52 20.06 8.62
CA ILE A 228 3.32 20.14 7.37
C ILE A 228 3.85 21.57 7.18
N ASN A 229 3.00 22.58 7.31
CA ASN A 229 3.41 23.98 7.15
C ASN A 229 4.41 24.42 8.21
N ALA A 230 4.22 24.01 9.47
CA ALA A 230 5.20 24.28 10.52
C ALA A 230 6.57 23.69 10.21
N LEU A 231 6.62 22.47 9.66
CA LEU A 231 7.88 21.83 9.27
C LEU A 231 8.50 22.51 8.04
N ILE A 232 7.68 22.93 7.06
CA ILE A 232 8.14 23.73 5.91
C ILE A 232 8.77 25.05 6.38
N ASP A 233 8.09 25.78 7.25
CA ASP A 233 8.57 27.07 7.75
C ASP A 233 9.86 26.91 8.55
N LEU A 234 9.94 25.85 9.37
CA LEU A 234 11.14 25.51 10.13
C LEU A 234 12.32 25.19 9.19
N LEU A 235 12.13 24.31 8.20
CA LEU A 235 13.20 23.91 7.27
C LEU A 235 13.62 25.05 6.33
N ALA A 236 12.82 26.09 6.19
CA ALA A 236 13.18 27.30 5.45
C ALA A 236 14.05 28.27 6.27
N ASP A 237 14.11 28.12 7.60
CA ASP A 237 14.97 28.95 8.45
C ASP A 237 16.41 28.39 8.46
N PRO A 238 17.41 29.13 7.94
CA PRO A 238 18.82 28.68 7.96
C PRO A 238 19.41 28.55 9.37
N LYS A 239 18.71 29.00 10.41
CA LYS A 239 19.10 28.84 11.81
C LYS A 239 18.47 27.63 12.49
N ALA A 240 17.53 26.95 11.84
CA ALA A 240 16.90 25.77 12.39
C ALA A 240 17.95 24.71 12.72
N THR A 241 17.83 24.14 13.91
CA THR A 241 18.71 23.07 14.39
C THR A 241 18.03 21.71 14.25
N GLU A 242 18.83 20.65 14.35
CA GLU A 242 18.32 19.27 14.43
C GLU A 242 17.30 19.12 15.56
N ALA A 243 17.55 19.75 16.72
CA ALA A 243 16.64 19.71 17.86
C ALA A 243 15.27 20.35 17.53
N ASP A 244 15.26 21.47 16.80
CA ASP A 244 14.02 22.12 16.37
C ASP A 244 13.22 21.21 15.43
N ILE A 245 13.89 20.51 14.51
CA ILE A 245 13.25 19.51 13.63
C ILE A 245 12.66 18.38 14.48
N GLY A 246 13.38 18.00 15.54
CA GLY A 246 12.95 16.99 16.51
C GLY A 246 11.68 17.32 17.28
N GLU A 247 11.24 18.59 17.31
CA GLU A 247 9.93 18.97 17.87
C GLU A 247 8.76 18.57 16.95
N LEU A 248 9.01 18.44 15.64
CA LEU A 248 7.98 18.13 14.65
C LEU A 248 8.11 16.72 14.05
N VAL A 249 9.30 16.14 14.09
CA VAL A 249 9.65 14.83 13.50
C VAL A 249 10.26 13.95 14.57
N ASN A 250 9.86 12.68 14.62
CA ASN A 250 10.49 11.74 15.53
C ASN A 250 11.85 11.34 14.95
N LEU A 251 12.93 12.00 15.41
CA LEU A 251 14.28 11.84 14.83
C LEU A 251 14.81 10.42 14.94
N GLU A 252 14.56 9.71 16.04
CA GLU A 252 15.00 8.32 16.19
C GLU A 252 14.35 7.43 15.11
N SER A 253 13.04 7.56 14.93
CA SER A 253 12.30 6.86 13.88
C SER A 253 12.78 7.27 12.49
N PHE A 254 13.08 8.57 12.28
CA PHE A 254 13.55 9.09 11.01
C PHE A 254 14.95 8.60 10.64
N TYR A 255 15.90 8.61 11.57
CA TYR A 255 17.26 8.11 11.32
C TYR A 255 17.27 6.63 10.99
N ARG A 256 16.43 5.83 11.66
CA ARG A 256 16.27 4.42 11.33
C ARG A 256 15.72 4.23 9.91
N PHE A 257 14.69 4.99 9.54
CA PHE A 257 14.12 5.01 8.19
C PHE A 257 15.16 5.42 7.13
N TRP A 258 15.87 6.53 7.37
CA TRP A 258 16.84 7.11 6.45
C TRP A 258 18.07 6.21 6.26
N ALA A 259 18.62 5.69 7.35
CA ALA A 259 19.73 4.75 7.30
C ALA A 259 19.34 3.49 6.51
N ALA A 260 18.14 2.97 6.72
CA ALA A 260 17.64 1.81 5.98
C ALA A 260 17.48 2.08 4.49
N GLU A 261 16.88 3.21 4.07
CA GLU A 261 16.78 3.59 2.66
C GLU A 261 18.16 3.72 2.00
N SER A 262 19.12 4.30 2.72
CA SER A 262 20.50 4.47 2.24
C SER A 262 21.20 3.12 2.07
N LEU A 263 21.13 2.24 3.07
CA LEU A 263 21.77 0.92 3.06
C LEU A 263 21.22 -0.01 1.98
N VAL A 264 19.91 0.01 1.73
CA VAL A 264 19.31 -0.78 0.63
C VAL A 264 19.44 -0.09 -0.72
N GLY A 265 20.10 1.07 -0.82
CA GLY A 265 20.29 1.77 -2.08
C GLY A 265 18.97 2.16 -2.74
N PHE A 266 17.97 2.60 -1.96
CA PHE A 266 16.66 2.98 -2.49
C PHE A 266 16.73 4.31 -3.25
N TRP A 267 16.92 4.26 -4.57
CA TRP A 267 17.16 5.47 -5.35
C TRP A 267 15.91 6.33 -5.55
N ASP A 268 14.72 5.72 -5.59
CA ASP A 268 13.43 6.40 -5.80
C ASP A 268 12.63 6.57 -4.49
N GLY A 269 13.27 6.39 -3.34
CA GLY A 269 12.67 6.61 -2.01
C GLY A 269 12.68 8.08 -1.59
N TYR A 270 12.41 8.37 -0.32
CA TYR A 270 12.37 9.75 0.18
C TYR A 270 13.76 10.38 0.12
N SER A 271 14.73 9.73 0.76
CA SER A 271 16.11 10.18 0.83
C SER A 271 16.80 10.20 -0.54
N GLY A 272 16.32 9.39 -1.49
CA GLY A 272 16.89 9.29 -2.84
C GLY A 272 16.26 10.22 -3.88
N ASN A 273 14.93 10.43 -3.86
CA ASN A 273 14.21 11.18 -4.89
C ASN A 273 12.97 11.94 -4.39
N LYS A 274 12.84 12.17 -3.07
CA LYS A 274 11.67 12.83 -2.47
C LYS A 274 10.37 12.13 -2.87
N ASN A 275 10.41 10.81 -2.99
CA ASN A 275 9.33 10.03 -3.58
C ASN A 275 9.05 8.77 -2.74
N ASN A 276 7.93 8.10 -3.01
CA ASN A 276 7.59 6.80 -2.45
C ASN A 276 7.72 6.71 -0.91
N PHE A 277 7.07 7.62 -0.19
CA PHE A 277 7.00 7.58 1.27
C PHE A 277 5.62 7.96 1.78
N PHE A 278 5.34 7.62 3.03
CA PHE A 278 4.25 8.21 3.80
C PHE A 278 4.82 8.94 5.01
N VAL A 279 4.08 9.95 5.46
CA VAL A 279 4.26 10.55 6.79
C VAL A 279 2.98 10.40 7.60
N TYR A 280 3.12 9.85 8.81
CA TYR A 280 2.05 9.70 9.79
C TYR A 280 2.31 10.66 10.94
N LEU A 281 1.38 11.56 11.23
CA LEU A 281 1.43 12.40 12.43
C LEU A 281 0.87 11.59 13.59
N ASN A 282 1.75 11.00 14.39
CA ASN A 282 1.36 10.11 15.48
C ASN A 282 0.69 10.92 16.60
N PRO A 283 -0.55 10.59 17.01
CA PRO A 283 -1.24 11.31 18.08
C PRO A 283 -0.56 11.23 19.45
N GLU A 284 0.27 10.21 19.69
CA GLU A 284 0.88 9.95 21.00
C GLU A 284 2.02 10.93 21.31
N ASP A 285 2.90 11.20 20.36
CA ASP A 285 4.04 12.11 20.52
C ASP A 285 3.89 13.43 19.72
N ASN A 286 2.82 13.54 18.91
CA ASN A 286 2.55 14.66 18.02
C ASN A 286 3.70 14.93 17.02
N LYS A 287 4.39 13.87 16.56
CA LYS A 287 5.49 13.98 15.60
C LYS A 287 5.22 13.19 14.32
N PHE A 288 5.86 13.62 13.23
CA PHE A 288 5.87 12.84 12.00
C PHE A 288 6.76 11.61 12.13
N HIS A 289 6.22 10.48 11.70
CA HIS A 289 6.94 9.23 11.45
C HIS A 289 6.90 8.90 9.96
N PHE A 290 8.05 8.53 9.41
CA PHE A 290 8.19 8.15 8.00
C PHE A 290 7.99 6.65 7.83
N ILE A 291 7.32 6.27 6.73
CA ILE A 291 7.04 4.89 6.35
C ILE A 291 7.43 4.73 4.88
N PRO A 292 8.27 3.74 4.50
CA PRO A 292 8.67 3.55 3.12
C PRO A 292 7.50 3.05 2.27
N TRP A 293 7.54 3.36 0.98
CA TRP A 293 6.61 2.84 -0.02
C TRP A 293 7.34 2.52 -1.31
N GLY A 294 6.69 1.88 -2.28
CA GLY A 294 7.23 1.71 -3.64
C GLY A 294 8.63 1.07 -3.70
N MET A 295 8.94 0.10 -2.83
CA MET A 295 10.29 -0.48 -2.68
C MET A 295 10.70 -1.43 -3.83
N ASP A 296 10.18 -1.26 -5.05
CA ASP A 296 10.60 -2.04 -6.23
C ASP A 296 11.88 -1.50 -6.87
N SER A 297 12.45 -0.43 -6.31
CA SER A 297 13.64 0.27 -6.79
C SER A 297 14.78 0.29 -5.76
N ILE A 298 14.89 -0.77 -4.95
CA ILE A 298 15.99 -0.97 -3.99
C ILE A 298 17.04 -1.95 -4.54
N PHE A 299 18.12 -2.13 -3.77
CA PHE A 299 19.32 -2.90 -4.12
C PHE A 299 20.01 -2.40 -5.40
N THR A 300 19.90 -1.10 -5.65
CA THR A 300 20.56 -0.42 -6.77
C THR A 300 21.78 0.34 -6.30
N LYS A 301 22.88 0.25 -7.05
CA LYS A 301 24.13 0.96 -6.74
C LYS A 301 24.03 2.47 -6.97
N MET A 302 23.34 2.89 -8.03
CA MET A 302 23.28 4.29 -8.48
C MET A 302 21.84 4.69 -8.75
N SER A 303 21.56 6.00 -8.70
CA SER A 303 20.28 6.53 -9.17
C SER A 303 20.13 6.31 -10.66
N LYS A 304 18.89 6.05 -11.10
CA LYS A 304 18.55 6.04 -12.52
C LYS A 304 18.38 7.45 -13.10
N LEU A 305 18.42 8.48 -12.25
CA LEU A 305 18.39 9.89 -12.63
C LEU A 305 19.82 10.43 -12.59
N GLU A 306 20.45 10.58 -13.76
CA GLU A 306 21.87 10.93 -13.87
C GLU A 306 22.24 12.25 -13.18
N PHE A 307 21.35 13.25 -13.23
CA PHE A 307 21.55 14.53 -12.54
C PHE A 307 21.56 14.41 -11.00
N MET A 308 21.14 13.28 -10.46
CA MET A 308 21.15 12.99 -9.03
C MET A 308 22.38 12.16 -8.62
N ASN A 309 23.15 11.67 -9.58
CA ASN A 309 24.41 10.97 -9.34
C ASN A 309 25.55 11.99 -9.24
N ASP A 310 25.78 12.56 -8.06
CA ASP A 310 27.06 13.25 -7.81
C ASP A 310 28.14 12.16 -7.63
N ALA A 311 29.07 12.08 -8.57
CA ALA A 311 30.19 11.14 -8.52
C ALA A 311 31.09 11.32 -7.27
N ARG A 312 30.94 12.44 -6.55
CA ARG A 312 31.67 12.76 -5.31
C ARG A 312 30.85 12.47 -4.05
N ALA A 313 29.54 12.26 -4.15
CA ALA A 313 28.71 11.94 -3.00
C ALA A 313 28.99 10.50 -2.53
N PRO A 314 29.05 10.24 -1.22
CA PRO A 314 29.16 8.87 -0.73
C PRO A 314 27.98 8.05 -1.24
N ILE A 315 28.26 6.95 -1.95
CA ILE A 315 27.22 6.03 -2.46
C ILE A 315 26.32 5.51 -1.33
N SER A 316 26.86 5.49 -0.10
CA SER A 316 26.23 4.98 1.11
C SER A 316 25.32 5.95 1.85
N VAL A 317 25.20 7.22 1.43
CA VAL A 317 24.35 8.23 2.10
C VAL A 317 23.53 9.00 1.08
N LYS A 318 22.21 9.00 1.25
CA LYS A 318 21.26 9.71 0.37
C LYS A 318 20.68 10.93 1.10
N THR A 319 20.78 12.13 0.54
CA THR A 319 20.44 13.41 1.21
C THR A 319 19.55 14.29 0.33
N GLN A 320 18.72 13.67 -0.51
CA GLN A 320 17.93 14.40 -1.51
C GLN A 320 16.60 14.87 -0.95
N GLY A 321 16.11 14.23 0.11
CA GLY A 321 14.99 14.72 0.93
C GLY A 321 15.48 15.76 1.93
N LEU A 322 14.72 16.83 2.13
CA LEU A 322 15.13 18.04 2.84
C LEU A 322 15.49 17.82 4.32
N ILE A 323 14.94 16.77 4.94
CA ILE A 323 15.25 16.41 6.34
C ILE A 323 16.53 15.57 6.45
N ALA A 324 16.94 14.88 5.37
CA ALA A 324 18.09 13.97 5.33
C ALA A 324 19.39 14.69 4.91
#